data_AF-A0A9E2U5B1-F1
#
_entry.id   AF-A0A9E2U5B1-F1
#
_cell.length_a   1.000
_cell.length_b   1.000
_cell.length_c   1.000
_cell.angle_alpha   90.00
_cell.angle_beta   90.00
_cell.angle_gamma   90.00
#
_symmetry.space_group_name_H-M   'P 1'
#
loop_
_entity.id
_entity.type
_entity.pdbx_description
1 polymer ?
#
loop_
_entity_poly.entity_id
_entity_poly.type
_entity_poly.pdbx_seq_one_letter_code
_entity_poly.pdbx_strand_id
1 'polypeptide(L)' 'SVERMRAACQSAHKTCDLVIYPDAPHGFNADYRPSYRADAAKDGWAKMLAWFKDHGVA' A
#
# COMPACT_ATOMS: atom_id res chain seq x y z
N SER A 1 11.96 -9.71 0.91
CA SER A 1 10.94 -9.74 -0.15
C SER A 1 9.58 -9.50 0.48
N VAL A 2 8.57 -9.22 -0.34
CA VAL A 2 7.17 -9.12 0.10
C VAL A 2 6.71 -10.44 0.77
N GLU A 3 7.13 -11.59 0.25
CA GLU A 3 6.78 -12.90 0.82
C GLU A 3 7.27 -13.10 2.25
N ARG A 4 8.49 -12.64 2.58
CA ARG A 4 8.96 -12.68 3.97
C ARG A 4 8.09 -11.84 4.90
N MET A 5 7.57 -10.70 4.41
CA MET A 5 6.68 -9.84 5.21
C MET A 5 5.31 -10.49 5.39
N ARG A 6 4.74 -11.10 4.33
CA ARG A 6 3.49 -11.87 4.43
C ARG A 6 3.60 -12.96 5.50
N ALA A 7 4.67 -13.75 5.45
CA ALA A 7 4.91 -14.81 6.42
C ALA A 7 5.05 -14.26 7.85
N ALA A 8 5.79 -13.15 8.04
CA ALA A 8 5.94 -12.53 9.35
C ALA A 8 4.61 -12.04 9.94
N CYS A 9 3.75 -11.43 9.13
CA CYS A 9 2.41 -11.00 9.58
C CYS A 9 1.53 -12.19 9.99
N GLN A 10 1.53 -13.26 9.19
CA GLN A 10 0.79 -14.48 9.51
C GLN A 10 1.27 -15.10 10.84
N SER A 11 2.58 -15.26 11.01
CA SER A 11 3.16 -15.81 12.25
C SER A 11 2.89 -14.93 13.47
N ALA A 12 2.78 -13.62 13.30
CA ALA A 12 2.48 -12.68 14.38
C ALA A 12 0.98 -12.53 14.66
N HIS A 13 0.11 -13.24 13.93
CA HIS A 13 -1.35 -13.08 13.98
C HIS A 13 -1.78 -11.61 13.80
N LYS A 14 -1.13 -10.91 12.86
CA LYS A 14 -1.46 -9.52 12.50
C LYS A 14 -2.10 -9.47 11.13
N THR A 15 -3.16 -8.67 11.02
CA THR A 15 -3.77 -8.33 9.74
C THR A 15 -2.83 -7.40 8.98
N CYS A 16 -2.38 -7.84 7.79
CA CYS A 16 -1.53 -7.06 6.91
C CYS A 16 -2.02 -7.20 5.47
N ASP A 17 -2.46 -6.10 4.88
CA ASP A 17 -2.81 -6.03 3.46
C ASP A 17 -1.64 -5.46 2.65
N LEU A 18 -1.03 -6.33 1.84
CA LEU A 18 0.12 -6.01 0.99
C LEU A 18 -0.33 -5.99 -0.47
N VAL A 19 -0.48 -4.78 -1.03
CA VAL A 19 -0.84 -4.53 -2.43
C VAL A 19 0.42 -4.20 -3.22
N ILE A 20 0.64 -4.90 -4.34
CA ILE A 20 1.76 -4.65 -5.25
C ILE A 20 1.22 -4.03 -6.53
N TYR A 21 1.76 -2.87 -6.91
CA TYR A 21 1.51 -2.25 -8.20
C TYR A 21 2.68 -2.58 -9.14
N PRO A 22 2.53 -3.53 -10.09
CA PRO A 22 3.65 -4.09 -10.85
C PRO A 22 4.38 -3.03 -11.70
N ASP A 23 3.66 -2.03 -12.20
CA ASP A 23 4.19 -0.97 -13.07
C ASP A 23 4.54 0.34 -12.33
N ALA A 24 4.46 0.32 -10.99
CA ALA A 24 4.72 1.49 -10.16
C ALA A 24 6.10 1.42 -9.50
N PRO A 25 7.04 2.31 -9.86
CA PRO A 25 8.37 2.33 -9.24
C PRO A 25 8.30 2.84 -7.80
N HIS A 26 9.42 2.70 -7.07
CA HIS A 26 9.54 3.36 -5.76
C HIS A 26 9.26 4.87 -5.87
N GLY A 27 8.48 5.40 -4.94
CA GLY A 27 8.07 6.81 -4.97
C GLY A 27 6.97 7.13 -5.99
N PHE A 28 6.15 6.16 -6.39
CA PHE A 28 5.04 6.39 -7.34
C PHE A 28 3.95 7.35 -6.84
N ASN A 29 3.89 7.60 -5.53
CA ASN A 29 2.94 8.55 -4.92
C ASN A 29 3.50 9.97 -4.81
N ALA A 30 4.77 10.20 -5.16
CA ALA A 30 5.38 11.54 -5.11
C ALA A 30 5.08 12.30 -6.42
N ASP A 31 3.99 13.05 -6.44
CA ASP A 31 3.46 13.77 -7.63
C ASP A 31 4.45 14.75 -8.29
N TYR A 32 5.44 15.23 -7.54
CA TYR A 32 6.49 16.12 -8.03
C TYR A 32 7.69 15.40 -8.69
N ARG A 33 7.71 14.05 -8.72
CA ARG A 33 8.84 13.26 -9.27
C ARG A 33 8.46 12.54 -10.57
N PRO A 34 9.43 12.24 -11.46
CA PRO A 34 9.19 11.40 -12.65
C PRO A 34 8.69 9.97 -12.35
N SER A 35 8.87 9.50 -11.12
CA SER A 35 8.37 8.20 -10.65
C SER A 35 6.85 8.18 -10.49
N TYR A 36 6.17 9.33 -10.46
CA TYR A 36 4.73 9.41 -10.21
C TYR A 36 3.92 8.53 -11.18
N ARG A 37 2.95 7.80 -10.62
CA ARG A 37 1.98 7.00 -11.38
C ARG A 37 0.59 7.31 -10.83
N ALA A 38 -0.15 8.17 -11.54
CA ALA A 38 -1.40 8.73 -11.05
C ALA A 38 -2.43 7.67 -10.64
N ASP A 39 -2.57 6.60 -11.43
CA ASP A 39 -3.59 5.57 -11.17
C ASP A 39 -3.25 4.75 -9.91
N ALA A 40 -2.00 4.31 -9.77
CA ALA A 40 -1.53 3.60 -8.58
C ALA A 40 -1.55 4.50 -7.33
N ALA A 41 -1.21 5.79 -7.46
CA ALA A 41 -1.26 6.76 -6.38
C ALA A 41 -2.71 6.96 -5.88
N LYS A 42 -3.66 7.18 -6.79
CA LYS A 42 -5.08 7.37 -6.46
C LYS A 42 -5.69 6.13 -5.84
N ASP A 43 -5.44 4.95 -6.41
CA ASP A 43 -5.93 3.68 -5.86
C ASP A 43 -5.32 3.39 -4.48
N GLY A 44 -4.01 3.60 -4.32
CA GLY A 44 -3.33 3.45 -3.03
C GLY A 44 -3.86 4.39 -1.97
N TRP A 45 -4.11 5.66 -2.31
CA TRP A 45 -4.69 6.64 -1.40
C TRP A 45 -6.12 6.27 -0.98
N ALA A 46 -6.96 5.85 -1.93
CA ALA A 46 -8.32 5.41 -1.63
C ALA A 46 -8.34 4.19 -0.70
N LYS A 47 -7.47 3.20 -0.92
CA LYS A 47 -7.35 2.02 -0.03
C LYS A 47 -6.86 2.41 1.37
N MET A 48 -5.92 3.35 1.48
CA MET A 48 -5.46 3.85 2.78
C MET A 48 -6.60 4.51 3.56
N LEU A 49 -7.39 5.37 2.92
CA LEU A 49 -8.54 6.01 3.57
C LEU A 49 -9.60 5.00 4.00
N ALA A 50 -9.90 4.01 3.14
CA ALA A 50 -10.81 2.92 3.49
C ALA A 50 -10.29 2.12 4.69
N TRP A 51 -9.00 1.79 4.71
CA TRP A 51 -8.36 1.10 5.82
C TRP A 51 -8.48 1.86 7.14
N PHE A 52 -8.23 3.18 7.13
CA PHE A 52 -8.39 4.01 8.33
C PHE A 52 -9.82 4.06 8.83
N LYS A 53 -10.80 4.16 7.92
CA LYS A 53 -12.22 4.11 8.28
C LYS A 53 -12.59 2.78 8.92
N ASP A 54 -12.17 1.67 8.33
CA ASP A 54 -12.49 0.32 8.83
C ASP A 54 -11.88 0.04 10.22
N HIS A 55 -10.80 0.74 10.58
CA HIS A 55 -10.13 0.63 11.87
C HIS A 55 -10.46 1.78 12.83
N GLY A 56 -11.42 2.65 12.49
CA GLY A 56 -11.93 3.70 13.37
C GLY A 56 -10.94 4.84 13.67
N VAL A 57 -9.99 5.11 12.76
CA VAL A 57 -8.99 6.19 12.90
C VAL A 57 -9.12 7.28 11.84
N ALA A 58 -10.16 7.22 11.00
CA ALA A 58 -10.55 8.26 10.04
C ALA A 58 -11.62 9.19 10.62
#